data_AF-A0AAV0V5Z4-F1
#
_entry.id   AF-A0AAV0V5Z4-F1
#
_cell.length_a   1.000
_cell.length_b   1.000
_cell.length_c   1.000
_cell.angle_alpha   90.00
_cell.angle_beta   90.00
_cell.angle_gamma   90.00
#
_symmetry.space_group_name_H-M   'P 1'
#
loop_
_entity.id
_entity.type
_entity.pdbx_description
1 polymer ?
#
loop_
_entity_poly.entity_id
_entity_poly.type
_entity_poly.pdbx_seq_one_letter_code
_entity_poly.pdbx_strand_id
1 'polypeptide(L)'
;MLRVVYGAVAMSAGVIVFSFLQEREKMDDKEKESARRPVSTELFFQAMENMPSLSNQQRLEMRRFWRNLTKKHQRRLFRINNNDLSTKEELITDLLVLRDVQVFAQEYKRVFPDIFPEKQVLEAAKEAADATKRVPTTWSGFMDSTSTMILSTGKRLNHIAKDTKDEVQFAMHRTVRKVLESALDIVAARLKQTLKDPDMPNYFKSNIDIAIEQFMPDVKMEIFRKTRELFGHDISTNKMEEIDNNYKNGGESALPSGRGDLNVALVANQRFCSFRHLRGHILHHLFPHDKSIWRSFKDPWWIAYTSVGLLPAVGQLWWIFLFIIKDKTNEHQLCQFIVGFKSAQFVTLGIMHMMFGICMYVMCVVQGSMLACQDGGGPSLSERTASFFVLQIVLVWAAFFRLPYTKRPLETTLYRTKLMDLRDCGVFHDAFGNEVHLNRGGYLVKFCGYETVSFIVIMALAGLVLWLPFEPWQRQALFYWIRTAYGLFSFPFLIFKIPVLAKVLMHTRQMGYNEQGDTVRFIVKRRVD
;
A
#
# COMPACT_ATOMS: atom_id res chain seq x y z
N MET A 1 31.33 21.98 14.67
CA MET A 1 30.77 20.77 15.32
C MET A 1 29.39 21.02 15.93
N LEU A 2 29.23 22.00 16.84
CA LEU A 2 27.97 22.26 17.56
C LEU A 2 26.72 22.41 16.65
N ARG A 3 26.80 23.20 15.57
CA ARG A 3 25.66 23.41 14.64
C ARG A 3 25.20 22.13 13.91
N VAL A 4 26.13 21.22 13.61
CA VAL A 4 25.82 19.93 12.96
C VAL A 4 25.14 19.00 13.97
N VAL A 5 25.60 19.02 15.23
CA VAL A 5 24.98 18.27 16.32
C VAL A 5 23.54 18.76 16.58
N TYR A 6 23.30 20.08 16.63
CA TYR A 6 21.95 20.63 16.76
C TYR A 6 21.03 20.24 15.59
N GLY A 7 21.54 20.22 14.36
CA GLY A 7 20.77 19.75 13.20
C GLY A 7 20.39 18.27 13.29
N ALA A 8 21.32 17.41 13.72
CA ALA A 8 21.06 15.98 13.91
C ALA A 8 20.08 15.71 15.07
N VAL A 9 20.18 16.48 16.16
CA VAL A 9 19.25 16.40 17.30
C VAL A 9 17.84 16.86 16.90
N ALA A 10 17.71 17.95 16.13
CA ALA A 10 16.42 18.41 15.63
C ALA A 10 15.77 17.39 14.67
N MET A 11 16.55 16.77 13.78
CA MET A 11 16.04 15.74 12.87
C MET A 11 15.64 14.45 13.60
N SER A 12 16.42 14.00 14.58
CA SER A 12 16.08 12.82 15.38
C SER A 12 14.85 13.05 16.25
N ALA A 13 14.69 14.24 16.84
CA ALA A 13 13.46 14.63 17.53
C ALA A 13 12.24 14.61 16.58
N GLY A 14 12.40 15.10 15.35
CA GLY A 14 11.35 15.04 14.32
C GLY A 14 10.90 13.61 13.99
N VAL A 15 11.84 12.66 13.93
CA VAL A 15 11.52 11.24 13.67
C VAL A 15 10.85 10.57 14.87
N ILE A 16 11.25 10.89 16.11
CA ILE A 16 10.57 10.39 17.31
C ILE A 16 9.14 10.92 17.37
N VAL A 17 8.93 12.21 17.10
CA VAL A 17 7.59 12.81 17.02
C VAL A 17 6.78 12.12 15.92
N PHE A 18 7.36 11.88 14.75
CA PHE A 18 6.66 11.19 13.66
C PHE A 18 6.30 9.74 14.02
N SER A 19 7.21 8.98 14.66
CA SER A 19 6.94 7.62 15.13
C SER A 19 5.82 7.60 16.17
N PHE A 20 5.84 8.55 17.11
CA PHE A 20 4.79 8.71 18.11
C PHE A 20 3.44 9.08 17.48
N LEU A 21 3.43 9.98 16.49
CA LEU A 21 2.23 10.32 15.73
C LEU A 21 1.69 9.11 14.96
N GLN A 22 2.56 8.29 14.37
CA GLN A 22 2.16 7.07 13.66
C GLN A 22 1.58 6.01 14.62
N GLU A 23 2.13 5.88 15.82
CA GLU A 23 1.60 4.96 16.84
C GLU A 23 0.24 5.42 17.38
N ARG A 24 0.10 6.74 17.60
CA ARG A 24 -1.19 7.35 17.94
C ARG A 24 -2.23 7.14 16.84
N GLU A 25 -1.85 7.30 15.57
CA GLU A 25 -2.73 7.04 14.43
C GLU A 25 -3.20 5.58 14.38
N LYS A 26 -2.32 4.60 14.66
CA LYS A 26 -2.74 3.20 14.76
C LYS A 26 -3.75 2.95 15.87
N MET A 27 -3.63 3.67 16.99
CA MET A 27 -4.58 3.57 18.10
C MET A 27 -5.91 4.22 17.73
N ASP A 28 -5.88 5.41 17.12
CA ASP A 28 -7.06 6.12 16.63
C ASP A 28 -7.78 5.31 15.53
N ASP A 29 -7.04 4.63 14.66
CA ASP A 29 -7.61 3.76 13.62
C ASP A 29 -8.25 2.52 14.22
N LYS A 30 -7.63 1.88 15.22
CA LYS A 30 -8.24 0.79 15.97
C LYS A 30 -9.51 1.24 16.68
N GLU A 31 -9.52 2.45 17.24
CA GLU A 31 -10.68 3.02 17.89
C GLU A 31 -11.80 3.33 16.88
N LYS A 32 -11.49 3.97 15.75
CA LYS A 32 -12.43 4.22 14.65
C LYS A 32 -12.98 2.91 14.08
N GLU A 33 -12.14 1.90 13.90
CA GLU A 33 -12.55 0.58 13.43
C GLU A 33 -13.44 -0.13 14.46
N SER A 34 -13.17 0.05 15.76
CA SER A 34 -14.05 -0.44 16.83
C SER A 34 -15.40 0.27 16.82
N ALA A 35 -15.41 1.58 16.60
CA ALA A 35 -16.62 2.40 16.51
C ALA A 35 -17.41 2.11 15.22
N ARG A 36 -16.78 1.58 14.17
CA ARG A 36 -17.41 1.22 12.89
C ARG A 36 -18.09 -0.14 12.87
N ARG A 37 -18.03 -0.90 13.97
CA ARG A 37 -18.62 -2.24 14.00
C ARG A 37 -20.15 -2.13 13.87
N PRO A 38 -20.75 -2.92 12.97
CA PRO A 38 -22.20 -2.95 12.86
C PRO A 38 -22.81 -3.59 14.11
N VAL A 39 -23.97 -3.10 14.51
CA VAL A 39 -24.74 -3.57 15.65
C VAL A 39 -26.10 -4.04 15.13
N SER A 40 -26.32 -5.35 15.13
CA SER A 40 -27.65 -5.92 14.84
C SER A 40 -28.61 -5.62 15.98
N THR A 41 -29.85 -5.26 15.63
CA THR A 41 -30.92 -5.05 16.62
C THR A 41 -31.21 -6.30 17.44
N GLU A 42 -31.17 -7.47 16.81
CA GLU A 42 -31.42 -8.75 17.49
C GLU A 42 -30.31 -9.07 18.50
N LEU A 43 -29.05 -8.93 18.08
CA LEU A 43 -27.90 -9.17 18.94
C LEU A 43 -27.82 -8.15 20.10
N PHE A 44 -28.26 -6.91 19.87
CA PHE A 44 -28.35 -5.91 20.94
C PHE A 44 -29.35 -6.31 22.02
N PHE A 45 -30.54 -6.77 21.63
CA PHE A 45 -31.53 -7.23 22.61
C PHE A 45 -31.10 -8.52 23.31
N GLN A 46 -30.44 -9.43 22.60
CA GLN A 46 -29.86 -10.63 23.20
C GLN A 46 -28.79 -10.28 24.24
N ALA A 47 -27.85 -9.37 23.92
CA ALA A 47 -26.84 -8.90 24.87
C ALA A 47 -27.47 -8.22 26.09
N MET A 48 -28.49 -7.38 25.88
CA MET A 48 -29.24 -6.74 26.96
C MET A 48 -29.98 -7.74 27.87
N GLU A 49 -30.51 -8.83 27.33
CA GLU A 49 -31.21 -9.86 28.12
C GLU A 49 -30.23 -10.72 28.94
N ASN A 50 -29.02 -10.93 28.43
CA ASN A 50 -27.97 -11.68 29.12
C ASN A 50 -27.32 -10.91 30.28
N MET A 51 -27.57 -9.60 30.43
CA MET A 51 -27.02 -8.81 31.53
C MET A 51 -27.81 -9.04 32.84
N PRO A 52 -27.19 -9.64 33.88
CA PRO A 52 -27.88 -10.01 35.12
C PRO A 52 -28.14 -8.82 36.05
N SER A 53 -27.43 -7.69 35.86
CA SER A 53 -27.46 -6.52 36.74
C SER A 53 -28.52 -5.47 36.36
N LEU A 54 -29.32 -5.72 35.32
CA LEU A 54 -30.31 -4.75 34.83
C LEU A 54 -31.66 -4.91 35.54
N SER A 55 -32.13 -3.83 36.17
CA SER A 55 -33.51 -3.75 36.65
C SER A 55 -34.52 -3.75 35.49
N ASN A 56 -35.75 -4.20 35.75
CA ASN A 56 -36.83 -4.19 34.74
C ASN A 56 -37.09 -2.78 34.18
N GLN A 57 -36.97 -1.74 35.02
CA GLN A 57 -37.10 -0.36 34.61
C GLN A 57 -35.97 0.05 33.63
N GLN A 58 -34.72 -0.32 33.93
CA GLN A 58 -33.60 -0.05 33.03
C GLN A 58 -33.74 -0.77 31.68
N ARG A 59 -34.21 -2.03 31.66
CA ARG A 59 -34.48 -2.76 30.40
C ARG A 59 -35.53 -2.07 29.54
N LEU A 60 -36.59 -1.53 30.15
CA LEU A 60 -37.61 -0.77 29.44
C LEU A 60 -37.04 0.51 28.81
N GLU A 61 -36.17 1.21 29.54
CA GLU A 61 -35.50 2.42 29.06
C GLU A 61 -34.50 2.13 27.94
N MET A 62 -33.74 1.02 28.02
CA MET A 62 -32.89 0.57 26.93
C MET A 62 -33.70 0.25 25.65
N ARG A 63 -34.86 -0.39 25.79
CA ARG A 63 -35.79 -0.65 24.65
C ARG A 63 -36.40 0.64 24.09
N ARG A 64 -36.65 1.66 24.91
CA ARG A 64 -37.12 3.00 24.47
C ARG A 64 -36.02 3.73 23.71
N PHE A 65 -34.81 3.73 24.27
CA PHE A 65 -33.61 4.28 23.65
C PHE A 65 -33.39 3.70 22.24
N TRP A 66 -33.38 2.36 22.12
CA TRP A 66 -33.14 1.71 20.83
C TRP A 66 -34.19 2.07 19.78
N ARG A 67 -35.48 2.12 20.17
CA ARG A 67 -36.57 2.56 19.27
C ARG A 67 -36.43 4.01 18.82
N ASN A 68 -35.97 4.89 19.70
CA ASN A 68 -35.73 6.30 19.34
C ASN A 68 -34.52 6.44 18.41
N LEU A 69 -33.47 5.64 18.64
CA LEU A 69 -32.29 5.58 17.80
C LEU A 69 -32.62 5.11 16.38
N THR A 70 -33.34 4.00 16.22
CA THR A 70 -33.73 3.47 14.91
C THR A 70 -34.63 4.44 14.16
N LYS A 71 -35.61 5.06 14.84
CA LYS A 71 -36.45 6.13 14.23
C LYS A 71 -35.62 7.33 13.78
N LYS A 72 -34.64 7.79 14.57
CA LYS A 72 -33.76 8.90 14.21
C LYS A 72 -32.88 8.54 13.01
N HIS A 73 -32.36 7.32 12.97
CA HIS A 73 -31.56 6.80 11.86
C HIS A 73 -32.39 6.73 10.56
N GLN A 74 -33.59 6.15 10.62
CA GLN A 74 -34.51 6.07 9.49
C GLN A 74 -34.88 7.46 8.93
N ARG A 75 -35.13 8.46 9.80
CA ARG A 75 -35.38 9.85 9.36
C ARG A 75 -34.18 10.49 8.65
N ARG A 76 -32.94 10.19 9.08
CA ARG A 76 -31.73 10.65 8.40
C ARG A 76 -31.60 10.04 7.01
N LEU A 77 -31.87 8.73 6.88
CA LEU A 77 -31.86 8.03 5.60
C LEU A 77 -32.88 8.60 4.62
N PHE A 78 -34.12 8.83 5.05
CA PHE A 78 -35.14 9.49 4.21
C PHE A 78 -34.72 10.88 3.73
N ARG A 79 -34.01 11.67 4.56
CA ARG A 79 -33.50 12.99 4.15
C ARG A 79 -32.40 12.89 3.08
N ILE A 80 -31.54 11.88 3.15
CA ILE A 80 -30.47 11.69 2.17
C ILE A 80 -31.05 11.23 0.82
N ASN A 81 -32.02 10.32 0.85
CA ASN A 81 -32.60 9.73 -0.36
C ASN A 81 -33.42 10.74 -1.20
N ASN A 82 -34.00 11.77 -0.57
CA ASN A 82 -34.73 12.82 -1.29
C ASN A 82 -33.85 13.73 -2.17
N ASN A 83 -32.52 13.71 -1.97
CA ASN A 83 -31.59 14.53 -2.77
C ASN A 83 -30.92 13.75 -3.92
N ASP A 84 -31.11 12.44 -4.04
CA ASP A 84 -30.37 11.61 -4.99
C ASP A 84 -31.25 10.45 -5.51
N LEU A 85 -32.20 10.79 -6.39
CA LEU A 85 -33.32 9.93 -6.80
C LEU A 85 -32.94 8.72 -7.67
N SER A 86 -31.66 8.50 -8.01
CA SER A 86 -31.25 7.52 -9.03
C SER A 86 -30.67 6.21 -8.51
N THR A 87 -30.66 5.92 -7.21
CA THR A 87 -30.04 4.67 -6.70
C THR A 87 -30.95 3.98 -5.69
N LYS A 88 -31.96 3.23 -6.19
CA LYS A 88 -33.05 2.67 -5.36
C LYS A 88 -32.99 1.17 -5.08
N GLU A 89 -32.01 0.42 -5.58
CA GLU A 89 -32.11 -1.07 -5.58
C GLU A 89 -31.04 -1.87 -4.82
N GLU A 90 -30.10 -1.24 -4.12
CA GLU A 90 -29.23 -1.96 -3.15
C GLU A 90 -29.36 -1.34 -1.76
N LEU A 91 -30.56 -1.42 -1.18
CA LEU A 91 -30.79 -1.12 0.22
C LEU A 91 -30.45 -2.36 1.05
N ILE A 92 -29.17 -2.74 1.01
CA ILE A 92 -28.59 -3.81 1.82
C ILE A 92 -28.66 -3.35 3.28
N THR A 93 -29.53 -3.99 4.07
CA THR A 93 -29.53 -4.07 5.54
C THR A 93 -28.83 -2.87 6.22
N ASP A 94 -29.58 -1.81 6.48
CA ASP A 94 -29.13 -0.61 7.21
C ASP A 94 -28.55 -0.98 8.59
N LEU A 95 -27.25 -1.29 8.60
CA LEU A 95 -26.53 -1.70 9.79
C LEU A 95 -26.17 -0.47 10.60
N LEU A 96 -26.86 -0.28 11.72
CA LEU A 96 -26.51 0.70 12.72
C LEU A 96 -25.07 0.47 13.19
N VAL A 97 -24.28 1.53 13.23
CA VAL A 97 -22.86 1.46 13.59
C VAL A 97 -22.69 1.79 15.07
N LEU A 98 -21.77 1.13 15.78
CA LEU A 98 -21.53 1.32 17.22
C LEU A 98 -21.30 2.81 17.59
N ARG A 99 -20.65 3.57 16.71
CA ARG A 99 -20.45 5.02 16.85
C ARG A 99 -21.76 5.79 16.94
N ASP A 100 -22.76 5.43 16.13
CA ASP A 100 -24.07 6.10 16.14
C ASP A 100 -24.80 5.82 17.46
N VAL A 101 -24.67 4.59 17.98
CA VAL A 101 -25.18 4.22 19.30
C VAL A 101 -24.51 5.04 20.39
N GLN A 102 -23.18 5.19 20.36
CA GLN A 102 -22.40 5.97 21.34
C GLN A 102 -22.79 7.44 21.35
N VAL A 103 -22.81 8.09 20.18
CA VAL A 103 -23.16 9.52 20.06
C VAL A 103 -24.60 9.74 20.53
N PHE A 104 -25.53 8.86 20.14
CA PHE A 104 -26.91 8.99 20.54
C PHE A 104 -27.13 8.69 22.03
N ALA A 105 -26.39 7.75 22.62
CA ALA A 105 -26.43 7.46 24.06
C ALA A 105 -26.01 8.69 24.89
N GLN A 106 -24.95 9.39 24.46
CA GLN A 106 -24.51 10.63 25.11
C GLN A 106 -25.56 11.75 24.99
N GLU A 107 -26.17 11.92 23.81
CA GLU A 107 -27.27 12.87 23.63
C GLU A 107 -28.48 12.50 24.50
N TYR A 108 -28.85 11.22 24.54
CA TYR A 108 -29.99 10.72 25.30
C TYR A 108 -29.78 10.88 26.81
N LYS A 109 -28.56 10.64 27.31
CA LYS A 109 -28.20 10.89 28.71
C LYS A 109 -28.33 12.36 29.11
N ARG A 110 -27.99 13.30 28.22
CA ARG A 110 -28.16 14.73 28.49
C ARG A 110 -29.62 15.12 28.70
N VAL A 111 -30.54 14.42 28.02
CA VAL A 111 -31.98 14.66 28.15
C VAL A 111 -32.58 13.91 29.35
N PHE A 112 -32.05 12.73 29.68
CA PHE A 112 -32.55 11.86 30.74
C PHE A 112 -31.43 11.40 31.71
N PRO A 113 -30.82 12.31 32.49
CA PRO A 113 -29.62 12.01 33.26
C PRO A 113 -29.83 10.97 34.38
N ASP A 114 -30.99 11.00 35.04
CA ASP A 114 -31.24 10.20 36.25
C ASP A 114 -31.75 8.79 35.95
N ILE A 115 -32.28 8.58 34.74
CA ILE A 115 -33.04 7.37 34.38
C ILE A 115 -32.25 6.49 33.40
N PHE A 116 -31.39 7.09 32.57
CA PHE A 116 -30.77 6.38 31.45
C PHE A 116 -29.50 5.58 31.84
N PRO A 117 -29.50 4.24 31.69
CA PRO A 117 -28.36 3.40 32.01
C PRO A 117 -27.31 3.41 30.87
N GLU A 118 -26.61 4.53 30.69
CA GLU A 118 -25.66 4.73 29.57
C GLU A 118 -24.61 3.62 29.48
N LYS A 119 -24.00 3.24 30.62
CA LYS A 119 -22.92 2.24 30.63
C LYS A 119 -23.39 0.89 30.10
N GLN A 120 -24.58 0.46 30.52
CA GLN A 120 -25.17 -0.83 30.12
C GLN A 120 -25.60 -0.82 28.64
N VAL A 121 -26.08 0.31 28.12
CA VAL A 121 -26.36 0.47 26.68
C VAL A 121 -25.11 0.34 25.84
N LEU A 122 -24.02 1.01 26.24
CA LEU A 122 -22.75 0.93 25.52
C LEU A 122 -22.13 -0.46 25.58
N GLU A 123 -22.24 -1.13 26.73
CA GLU A 123 -21.77 -2.50 26.91
C GLU A 123 -22.57 -3.49 26.06
N ALA A 124 -23.90 -3.40 26.03
CA ALA A 124 -24.75 -4.28 25.22
C ALA A 124 -24.51 -4.07 23.72
N ALA A 125 -24.33 -2.81 23.29
CA ALA A 125 -24.00 -2.50 21.91
C ALA A 125 -22.61 -3.02 21.51
N LYS A 126 -21.63 -2.97 22.42
CA LYS A 126 -20.29 -3.52 22.20
C LYS A 126 -20.32 -5.04 22.10
N GLU A 127 -21.04 -5.71 22.99
CA GLU A 127 -21.21 -7.17 22.96
C GLU A 127 -21.93 -7.64 21.69
N ALA A 128 -22.97 -6.92 21.25
CA ALA A 128 -23.67 -7.19 20.00
C ALA A 128 -22.79 -6.98 18.76
N ALA A 129 -21.95 -5.93 18.76
CA ALA A 129 -20.95 -5.70 17.71
C ALA A 129 -19.90 -6.82 17.65
N ASP A 130 -19.46 -7.32 18.81
CA ASP A 130 -18.49 -8.41 18.91
C ASP A 130 -19.10 -9.76 18.53
N ALA A 131 -20.38 -10.00 18.85
CA ALA A 131 -21.13 -11.17 18.42
C ALA A 131 -21.32 -11.21 16.89
N THR A 132 -21.55 -10.05 16.26
CA THR A 132 -21.68 -9.95 14.80
C THR A 132 -20.40 -10.40 14.08
N LYS A 133 -19.21 -10.19 14.67
CA LYS A 133 -17.94 -10.71 14.12
C LYS A 133 -17.79 -12.22 14.22
N ARG A 134 -18.46 -12.85 15.18
CA ARG A 134 -18.41 -14.31 15.39
C ARG A 134 -19.39 -15.05 14.49
N VAL A 135 -20.44 -14.36 14.01
CA VAL A 135 -21.30 -14.90 12.95
C VAL A 135 -20.51 -14.83 11.64
N PRO A 136 -20.16 -15.96 11.01
CA PRO A 136 -19.41 -15.94 9.76
C PRO A 136 -20.24 -15.22 8.69
N THR A 137 -19.87 -13.98 8.37
CA THR A 137 -20.47 -13.25 7.25
C THR A 137 -20.14 -14.02 5.98
N THR A 138 -21.15 -14.68 5.43
CA THR A 138 -21.13 -15.36 4.14
C THR A 138 -20.55 -14.43 3.07
N TRP A 139 -19.53 -14.95 2.40
CA TRP A 139 -18.74 -14.36 1.34
C TRP A 139 -19.55 -14.27 0.01
N SER A 140 -20.78 -13.78 0.05
CA SER A 140 -21.75 -13.89 -1.06
C SER A 140 -21.67 -12.77 -2.11
N GLY A 141 -20.95 -11.67 -1.89
CA GLY A 141 -20.93 -10.56 -2.84
C GLY A 141 -20.00 -10.72 -4.06
N PHE A 142 -19.11 -11.73 -4.10
CA PHE A 142 -18.03 -11.78 -5.12
C PHE A 142 -18.03 -13.05 -6.00
N MET A 143 -18.99 -13.97 -5.81
CA MET A 143 -19.06 -15.23 -6.56
C MET A 143 -20.33 -15.39 -7.42
N ASP A 144 -21.14 -14.33 -7.58
CA ASP A 144 -22.38 -14.41 -8.35
C ASP A 144 -22.20 -14.61 -9.86
N SER A 145 -21.00 -14.36 -10.41
CA SER A 145 -20.76 -14.57 -11.85
C SER A 145 -20.37 -16.02 -12.21
N THR A 146 -20.07 -16.88 -11.23
CA THR A 146 -19.70 -18.30 -11.48
C THR A 146 -20.68 -19.30 -10.85
N SER A 147 -21.64 -18.80 -10.07
CA SER A 147 -22.59 -19.59 -9.25
C SER A 147 -23.71 -20.27 -10.06
N THR A 148 -24.17 -19.69 -11.16
CA THR A 148 -25.33 -20.21 -11.91
C THR A 148 -25.11 -21.58 -12.56
N MET A 149 -23.86 -21.92 -12.88
CA MET A 149 -23.51 -23.25 -13.43
C MET A 149 -23.37 -24.32 -12.33
N ILE A 150 -23.04 -23.92 -11.10
CA ILE A 150 -22.90 -24.82 -9.94
C ILE A 150 -24.27 -25.10 -9.30
N LEU A 151 -25.16 -24.11 -9.27
CA LEU A 151 -26.47 -24.21 -8.61
C LEU A 151 -27.48 -25.10 -9.34
N SER A 152 -27.43 -25.17 -10.68
CA SER A 152 -28.28 -26.09 -11.47
C SER A 152 -27.86 -27.55 -11.29
N THR A 153 -26.57 -27.80 -11.04
CA THR A 153 -26.03 -29.14 -10.77
C THR A 153 -26.35 -29.60 -9.34
N GLY A 154 -26.44 -28.67 -8.39
CA GLY A 154 -26.76 -28.94 -6.98
C GLY A 154 -28.18 -29.48 -6.73
N LYS A 155 -29.20 -28.99 -7.46
CA LYS A 155 -30.59 -29.46 -7.28
C LYS A 155 -30.81 -30.92 -7.72
N ARG A 156 -30.06 -31.40 -8.71
CA ARG A 156 -30.11 -32.82 -9.15
C ARG A 156 -29.41 -33.78 -8.19
N LEU A 157 -28.43 -33.29 -7.43
CA LEU A 157 -27.69 -34.09 -6.44
C LEU A 157 -28.42 -34.19 -5.09
N ASN A 158 -29.20 -33.17 -4.72
CA ASN A 158 -29.86 -33.14 -3.40
C ASN A 158 -30.98 -34.20 -3.25
N HIS A 159 -31.60 -34.64 -4.35
CA HIS A 159 -32.56 -35.75 -4.33
C HIS A 159 -31.91 -37.13 -4.31
N ILE A 160 -30.63 -37.23 -4.65
CA ILE A 160 -29.85 -38.49 -4.60
C ILE A 160 -29.19 -38.65 -3.21
N ALA A 161 -28.99 -37.54 -2.48
CA ALA A 161 -28.25 -37.49 -1.22
C ALA A 161 -28.96 -38.07 0.01
N LYS A 162 -30.25 -38.41 -0.07
CA LYS A 162 -31.05 -38.76 1.12
C LYS A 162 -30.89 -40.22 1.58
N ASP A 163 -30.35 -41.12 0.74
CA ASP A 163 -30.17 -42.55 1.06
C ASP A 163 -28.70 -43.01 1.16
N THR A 164 -27.71 -42.13 0.95
CA THR A 164 -26.27 -42.51 0.98
C THR A 164 -25.41 -41.40 1.60
N LYS A 165 -25.66 -41.07 2.88
CA LYS A 165 -25.04 -39.94 3.60
C LYS A 165 -23.50 -39.95 3.56
N ASP A 166 -22.87 -41.12 3.70
CA ASP A 166 -21.40 -41.21 3.73
C ASP A 166 -20.81 -41.26 2.31
N GLU A 167 -21.45 -41.96 1.37
CA GLU A 167 -20.98 -42.07 -0.02
C GLU A 167 -21.09 -40.73 -0.78
N VAL A 168 -22.12 -39.95 -0.48
CA VAL A 168 -22.36 -38.63 -1.07
C VAL A 168 -21.37 -37.59 -0.53
N GLN A 169 -20.96 -37.67 0.73
CA GLN A 169 -19.91 -36.80 1.26
C GLN A 169 -18.57 -37.04 0.56
N PHE A 170 -18.20 -38.31 0.35
CA PHE A 170 -16.99 -38.64 -0.42
C PHE A 170 -17.08 -38.19 -1.89
N ALA A 171 -18.23 -38.36 -2.54
CA ALA A 171 -18.46 -37.90 -3.90
C ALA A 171 -18.42 -36.35 -4.02
N MET A 172 -19.00 -35.65 -3.05
CA MET A 172 -19.00 -34.18 -2.98
C MET A 172 -17.58 -33.65 -2.77
N HIS A 173 -16.81 -34.22 -1.84
CA HIS A 173 -15.41 -33.84 -1.65
C HIS A 173 -14.56 -34.06 -2.90
N ARG A 174 -14.79 -35.16 -3.64
CA ARG A 174 -14.09 -35.42 -4.90
C ARG A 174 -14.45 -34.39 -5.98
N THR A 175 -15.70 -33.96 -6.02
CA THR A 175 -16.19 -32.97 -7.00
C THR A 175 -15.66 -31.58 -6.69
N VAL A 176 -15.75 -31.14 -5.43
CA VAL A 176 -15.19 -29.86 -4.97
C VAL A 176 -13.69 -29.80 -5.22
N ARG A 177 -12.97 -30.91 -4.96
CA ARG A 177 -11.53 -30.99 -5.23
C ARG A 177 -11.22 -30.77 -6.72
N LYS A 178 -11.92 -31.46 -7.62
CA LYS A 178 -11.73 -31.30 -9.07
C LYS A 178 -12.03 -29.88 -9.55
N VAL A 179 -13.09 -29.26 -9.03
CA VAL A 179 -13.46 -27.88 -9.40
C VAL A 179 -12.40 -26.89 -8.91
N LEU A 180 -11.92 -27.03 -7.67
CA LEU A 180 -10.88 -26.15 -7.13
C LEU A 180 -9.53 -26.34 -7.83
N GLU A 181 -9.16 -27.58 -8.16
CA GLU A 181 -7.96 -27.88 -8.96
C GLU A 181 -8.04 -27.17 -10.32
N SER A 182 -9.16 -27.30 -11.03
CA SER A 182 -9.39 -26.64 -12.32
C SER A 182 -9.36 -25.11 -12.21
N ALA A 183 -9.99 -24.55 -11.18
CA ALA A 183 -9.96 -23.10 -10.94
C ALA A 183 -8.54 -22.59 -10.68
N LEU A 184 -7.74 -23.33 -9.89
CA LEU A 184 -6.34 -22.96 -9.61
C LEU A 184 -5.44 -23.12 -10.84
N ASP A 185 -5.71 -24.09 -11.72
CA ASP A 185 -5.01 -24.20 -13.00
C ASP A 185 -5.32 -23.02 -13.93
N ILE A 186 -6.57 -22.54 -13.95
CA ILE A 186 -6.94 -21.32 -14.68
C ILE A 186 -6.22 -20.09 -14.11
N VAL A 187 -6.13 -19.98 -12.78
CA VAL A 187 -5.38 -18.89 -12.12
C VAL A 187 -3.89 -18.98 -12.45
N ALA A 188 -3.30 -20.17 -12.42
CA ALA A 188 -1.91 -20.41 -12.80
C ALA A 188 -1.65 -19.97 -14.24
N ALA A 189 -2.52 -20.35 -15.18
CA ALA A 189 -2.42 -19.95 -16.58
C ALA A 189 -2.54 -18.43 -16.76
N ARG A 190 -3.49 -17.78 -16.08
CA ARG A 190 -3.64 -16.32 -16.09
C ARG A 190 -2.46 -15.61 -15.46
N LEU A 191 -1.89 -16.16 -14.38
CA LEU A 191 -0.72 -15.60 -13.72
C LEU A 191 0.51 -15.69 -14.64
N LYS A 192 0.72 -16.84 -15.30
CA LYS A 192 1.75 -17.01 -16.34
C LYS A 192 1.60 -15.97 -17.45
N GLN A 193 0.38 -15.80 -17.99
CA GLN A 193 0.12 -14.79 -19.03
C GLN A 193 0.32 -13.35 -18.55
N THR A 194 -0.03 -13.06 -17.30
CA THR A 194 0.07 -11.69 -16.74
C THR A 194 1.51 -11.31 -16.38
N LEU A 195 2.32 -12.27 -15.94
CA LEU A 195 3.72 -12.04 -15.56
C LEU A 195 4.67 -12.04 -16.76
N LYS A 196 4.30 -12.75 -17.85
CA LYS A 196 5.09 -12.79 -19.07
C LYS A 196 4.95 -11.49 -19.84
N ASP A 197 6.06 -10.76 -19.92
CA ASP A 197 6.19 -9.62 -20.82
C ASP A 197 6.62 -10.12 -22.21
N PRO A 198 6.02 -9.64 -23.31
CA PRO A 198 6.43 -10.01 -24.66
C PRO A 198 7.92 -9.75 -24.92
N ASP A 199 8.49 -8.68 -24.34
CA ASP A 199 9.87 -8.27 -24.51
C ASP A 199 10.87 -8.96 -23.56
N MET A 200 10.39 -9.76 -22.60
CA MET A 200 11.24 -10.49 -21.66
C MET A 200 12.05 -11.60 -22.37
N PRO A 201 13.33 -11.81 -22.02
CA PRO A 201 14.15 -12.89 -22.58
C PRO A 201 13.54 -14.27 -22.35
N ASN A 202 13.70 -15.17 -23.32
CA ASN A 202 13.08 -16.51 -23.28
C ASN A 202 13.50 -17.32 -22.04
N TYR A 203 14.77 -17.20 -21.61
CA TYR A 203 15.25 -17.85 -20.39
C TYR A 203 14.44 -17.45 -19.14
N PHE A 204 14.11 -16.17 -18.99
CA PHE A 204 13.29 -15.70 -17.87
C PHE A 204 11.83 -16.15 -17.98
N LYS A 205 11.27 -16.18 -19.19
CA LYS A 205 9.91 -16.70 -19.42
C LYS A 205 9.82 -18.17 -18.99
N SER A 206 10.79 -19.00 -19.40
CA SER A 206 10.85 -20.41 -19.00
C SER A 206 11.05 -20.59 -17.51
N ASN A 207 11.90 -19.79 -16.86
CA ASN A 207 12.11 -19.88 -15.41
C ASN A 207 10.86 -19.48 -14.61
N ILE A 208 10.10 -18.48 -15.08
CA ILE A 208 8.81 -18.12 -14.46
C ILE A 208 7.81 -19.26 -14.61
N ASP A 209 7.77 -19.93 -15.76
CA ASP A 209 6.90 -21.09 -15.96
C ASP A 209 7.24 -22.22 -15.00
N ILE A 210 8.53 -22.59 -14.90
CA ILE A 210 9.03 -23.62 -13.99
C ILE A 210 8.71 -23.25 -12.54
N ALA A 211 8.97 -22.00 -12.14
CA ALA A 211 8.69 -21.54 -10.79
C ALA A 211 7.20 -21.62 -10.46
N ILE A 212 6.32 -21.15 -11.35
CA ILE A 212 4.87 -21.23 -11.14
C ILE A 212 4.42 -22.70 -11.05
N GLU A 213 4.92 -23.58 -11.92
CA GLU A 213 4.62 -25.02 -11.88
C GLU A 213 5.11 -25.68 -10.60
N GLN A 214 6.26 -25.28 -10.08
CA GLN A 214 6.82 -25.80 -8.84
C GLN A 214 6.06 -25.30 -7.59
N PHE A 215 5.61 -24.03 -7.58
CA PHE A 215 4.91 -23.45 -6.42
C PHE A 215 3.40 -23.72 -6.41
N MET A 216 2.79 -24.00 -7.56
CA MET A 216 1.33 -24.20 -7.64
C MET A 216 0.83 -25.37 -6.78
N PRO A 217 1.51 -26.53 -6.68
CA PRO A 217 1.11 -27.61 -5.78
C PRO A 217 1.03 -27.19 -4.31
N ASP A 218 2.00 -26.40 -3.83
CA ASP A 218 2.04 -25.93 -2.45
C ASP A 218 0.90 -24.94 -2.17
N VAL A 219 0.68 -24.00 -3.10
CA VAL A 219 -0.44 -23.05 -3.02
C VAL A 219 -1.78 -23.80 -3.07
N LYS A 220 -1.91 -24.82 -3.93
CA LYS A 220 -3.08 -25.71 -3.97
C LYS A 220 -3.29 -26.38 -2.62
N MET A 221 -2.25 -26.97 -2.03
CA MET A 221 -2.34 -27.67 -0.75
C MET A 221 -2.77 -26.72 0.38
N GLU A 222 -2.20 -25.52 0.44
CA GLU A 222 -2.51 -24.52 1.47
C GLU A 222 -3.94 -23.96 1.33
N ILE A 223 -4.39 -23.71 0.09
CA ILE A 223 -5.79 -23.33 -0.18
C ILE A 223 -6.71 -24.48 0.21
N PHE A 224 -6.40 -25.73 -0.17
CA PHE A 224 -7.18 -26.91 0.23
C PHE A 224 -7.27 -27.07 1.75
N ARG A 225 -6.17 -26.83 2.47
CA ARG A 225 -6.12 -26.88 3.93
C ARG A 225 -7.07 -25.83 4.53
N LYS A 226 -6.95 -24.57 4.10
CA LYS A 226 -7.82 -23.48 4.58
C LYS A 226 -9.29 -23.68 4.18
N THR A 227 -9.55 -24.17 2.98
CA THR A 227 -10.89 -24.51 2.52
C THR A 227 -11.48 -25.63 3.38
N ARG A 228 -10.71 -26.68 3.70
CA ARG A 228 -11.17 -27.75 4.61
C ARG A 228 -11.45 -27.23 6.02
N GLU A 229 -10.62 -26.33 6.55
CA GLU A 229 -10.84 -25.69 7.85
C GLU A 229 -12.13 -24.86 7.86
N LEU A 230 -12.41 -24.12 6.78
CA LEU A 230 -13.62 -23.32 6.65
C LEU A 230 -14.90 -24.17 6.47
N PHE A 231 -14.83 -25.29 5.75
CA PHE A 231 -15.98 -26.15 5.49
C PHE A 231 -16.15 -27.29 6.51
N GLY A 232 -15.13 -27.59 7.30
CA GLY A 232 -15.18 -28.63 8.33
C GLY A 232 -15.88 -28.22 9.63
N HIS A 233 -16.35 -26.97 9.73
CA HIS A 233 -16.78 -26.37 10.99
C HIS A 233 -18.25 -25.98 11.08
N ASP A 234 -19.15 -26.49 10.22
CA ASP A 234 -20.57 -26.76 10.55
C ASP A 234 -21.40 -27.01 9.28
N ILE A 235 -21.99 -28.20 9.17
CA ILE A 235 -23.21 -28.42 8.39
C ILE A 235 -24.29 -28.83 9.40
N SER A 236 -24.75 -27.85 10.18
CA SER A 236 -26.03 -27.96 10.89
C SER A 236 -27.12 -27.35 10.01
N THR A 237 -27.90 -28.25 9.43
CA THR A 237 -29.10 -28.05 8.62
C THR A 237 -30.20 -27.23 9.32
N ASN A 238 -30.64 -26.13 8.73
CA ASN A 238 -32.04 -25.90 8.25
C ASN A 238 -32.42 -24.41 8.18
N LYS A 239 -32.80 -23.97 6.96
CA LYS A 239 -34.00 -23.20 6.56
C LYS A 239 -33.64 -22.21 5.44
N MET A 240 -34.09 -22.52 4.23
CA MET A 240 -34.15 -21.55 3.13
C MET A 240 -35.31 -21.94 2.20
N GLU A 241 -36.47 -21.32 2.44
CA GLU A 241 -37.56 -21.12 1.47
C GLU A 241 -37.28 -19.78 0.76
N GLU A 242 -37.14 -19.81 -0.56
CA GLU A 242 -38.17 -19.45 -1.55
C GLU A 242 -38.33 -17.92 -1.69
N ILE A 243 -37.86 -17.38 -2.82
CA ILE A 243 -38.46 -16.26 -3.55
C ILE A 243 -38.00 -16.34 -5.01
N ASP A 244 -38.95 -15.97 -5.85
CA ASP A 244 -39.20 -16.33 -7.23
C ASP A 244 -38.42 -15.50 -8.27
N ASN A 245 -38.45 -16.03 -9.49
CA ASN A 245 -37.94 -15.46 -10.73
C ASN A 245 -38.74 -14.22 -11.13
N ASN A 246 -38.09 -13.12 -11.51
CA ASN A 246 -38.58 -12.32 -12.62
C ASN A 246 -37.54 -11.33 -13.21
N TYR A 247 -37.72 -11.07 -14.50
CA TYR A 247 -37.15 -10.01 -15.34
C TYR A 247 -35.77 -10.18 -16.00
N LYS A 248 -35.85 -10.62 -17.26
CA LYS A 248 -35.01 -10.23 -18.41
C LYS A 248 -35.27 -8.76 -18.81
N ASN A 249 -34.26 -8.19 -19.49
CA ASN A 249 -34.25 -7.02 -20.41
C ASN A 249 -33.83 -5.65 -19.85
N GLY A 250 -32.91 -5.04 -20.60
CA GLY A 250 -32.44 -3.65 -20.52
C GLY A 250 -30.91 -3.62 -20.48
N GLY A 251 -30.15 -3.24 -21.50
CA GLY A 251 -30.40 -2.24 -22.53
C GLY A 251 -29.26 -1.23 -22.42
N GLU A 252 -28.26 -1.35 -23.30
CA GLU A 252 -27.16 -0.39 -23.47
C GLU A 252 -27.71 1.03 -23.65
N SER A 253 -27.12 2.00 -22.95
CA SER A 253 -27.16 3.38 -23.42
C SER A 253 -25.92 4.16 -22.97
N ALA A 254 -25.49 5.00 -23.91
CA ALA A 254 -24.18 5.60 -24.04
C ALA A 254 -23.98 6.87 -23.21
N LEU A 255 -22.70 7.26 -23.11
CA LEU A 255 -22.17 8.52 -22.59
C LEU A 255 -22.94 9.77 -23.07
N PRO A 256 -22.90 10.84 -22.25
CA PRO A 256 -22.69 12.19 -22.75
C PRO A 256 -21.24 12.62 -22.51
N SER A 257 -20.58 12.94 -23.62
CA SER A 257 -19.32 13.67 -23.70
C SER A 257 -19.55 15.11 -23.21
N GLY A 258 -19.03 15.43 -22.02
CA GLY A 258 -18.97 16.80 -21.51
C GLY A 258 -17.77 17.53 -22.11
N ARG A 259 -18.02 18.32 -23.15
CA ARG A 259 -17.11 19.30 -23.75
C ARG A 259 -17.31 20.62 -23.02
N GLY A 260 -16.30 21.11 -22.32
CA GLY A 260 -16.33 22.42 -21.67
C GLY A 260 -14.95 22.86 -21.20
N ASP A 261 -14.49 23.98 -21.77
CA ASP A 261 -13.48 24.90 -21.26
C ASP A 261 -12.00 24.51 -21.35
N LEU A 262 -11.47 24.58 -22.57
CA LEU A 262 -10.09 25.01 -22.82
C LEU A 262 -10.15 26.36 -23.53
N ASN A 263 -9.87 27.46 -22.83
CA ASN A 263 -9.33 28.71 -23.40
C ASN A 263 -9.03 29.75 -22.31
N VAL A 264 -8.14 29.45 -21.37
CA VAL A 264 -7.38 30.50 -20.66
C VAL A 264 -5.98 29.96 -20.36
N ALA A 265 -4.95 30.73 -20.73
CA ALA A 265 -3.51 30.54 -20.48
C ALA A 265 -2.65 30.05 -21.68
N LEU A 266 -2.65 30.82 -22.76
CA LEU A 266 -1.74 30.61 -23.90
C LEU A 266 -0.94 31.89 -24.24
N VAL A 267 -0.32 32.55 -23.24
CA VAL A 267 0.56 33.72 -23.52
C VAL A 267 1.88 33.73 -22.72
N ALA A 268 2.11 32.85 -21.75
CA ALA A 268 3.37 32.86 -20.98
C ALA A 268 4.41 31.77 -21.36
N ASN A 269 4.16 30.93 -22.36
CA ASN A 269 4.82 29.60 -22.43
C ASN A 269 5.94 29.43 -23.48
N GLN A 270 6.32 30.46 -24.23
CA GLN A 270 7.18 30.24 -25.42
C GLN A 270 8.68 30.08 -25.12
N ARG A 271 9.20 30.64 -24.00
CA ARG A 271 10.63 30.51 -23.63
C ARG A 271 10.99 29.23 -22.84
N PHE A 272 10.00 28.49 -22.34
CA PHE A 272 10.24 27.25 -21.60
C PHE A 272 10.06 25.98 -22.45
N CYS A 273 9.78 26.12 -23.76
CA CYS A 273 9.53 25.00 -24.65
C CYS A 273 10.73 24.03 -24.74
N SER A 274 11.96 24.53 -24.90
CA SER A 274 13.14 23.67 -25.04
C SER A 274 13.44 22.88 -23.77
N PHE A 275 13.32 23.52 -22.59
CA PHE A 275 13.51 22.83 -21.31
C PHE A 275 12.39 21.81 -21.06
N ARG A 276 11.14 22.12 -21.42
CA ARG A 276 10.03 21.17 -21.32
C ARG A 276 10.22 19.97 -22.23
N HIS A 277 10.71 20.18 -23.46
CA HIS A 277 10.99 19.10 -24.40
C HIS A 277 12.15 18.22 -23.93
N LEU A 278 13.25 18.82 -23.45
CA LEU A 278 14.38 18.07 -22.89
C LEU A 278 13.97 17.28 -21.64
N ARG A 279 13.22 17.92 -20.73
CA ARG A 279 12.65 17.27 -19.55
C ARG A 279 11.74 16.10 -19.94
N GLY A 280 10.84 16.32 -20.90
CA GLY A 280 9.93 15.31 -21.43
C GLY A 280 10.69 14.12 -22.02
N HIS A 281 11.70 14.39 -22.84
CA HIS A 281 12.56 13.36 -23.44
C HIS A 281 13.27 12.52 -22.37
N ILE A 282 13.97 13.16 -21.42
CA ILE A 282 14.72 12.46 -20.36
C ILE A 282 13.77 11.63 -19.48
N LEU A 283 12.65 12.23 -19.05
CA LEU A 283 11.69 11.56 -18.17
C LEU A 283 10.92 10.44 -18.87
N HIS A 284 10.54 10.63 -20.14
CA HIS A 284 9.87 9.61 -20.93
C HIS A 284 10.78 8.41 -21.19
N HIS A 285 12.07 8.64 -21.50
CA HIS A 285 12.98 7.52 -21.67
C HIS A 285 13.27 6.80 -20.35
N LEU A 286 13.49 7.51 -19.24
CA LEU A 286 13.80 6.89 -17.94
C LEU A 286 12.60 6.21 -17.25
N PHE A 287 11.43 6.83 -17.34
CA PHE A 287 10.20 6.41 -16.65
C PHE A 287 8.99 6.46 -17.62
N PRO A 288 9.02 5.66 -18.70
CA PRO A 288 7.96 5.65 -19.70
C PRO A 288 6.63 5.18 -19.10
N HIS A 289 5.53 5.70 -19.63
CA HIS A 289 4.18 5.28 -19.24
C HIS A 289 3.65 4.10 -20.08
N ASP A 290 4.29 3.80 -21.20
CA ASP A 290 3.84 2.89 -22.26
C ASP A 290 4.82 1.73 -22.52
N LYS A 291 6.07 1.84 -22.04
CA LYS A 291 7.09 0.80 -22.19
C LYS A 291 7.24 0.02 -20.89
N SER A 292 7.39 -1.30 -21.03
CA SER A 292 7.79 -2.15 -19.91
C SER A 292 9.28 -2.04 -19.63
N ILE A 293 9.71 -2.52 -18.47
CA ILE A 293 11.13 -2.52 -18.06
C ILE A 293 12.00 -3.24 -19.10
N TRP A 294 11.53 -4.38 -19.62
CA TRP A 294 12.26 -5.15 -20.64
C TRP A 294 12.38 -4.41 -21.96
N ARG A 295 11.32 -3.68 -22.35
CA ARG A 295 11.36 -2.82 -23.53
C ARG A 295 12.27 -1.61 -23.31
N SER A 296 12.30 -1.05 -22.11
CA SER A 296 13.24 0.02 -21.72
C SER A 296 14.70 -0.44 -21.78
N PHE A 297 15.01 -1.70 -21.43
CA PHE A 297 16.37 -2.23 -21.58
C PHE A 297 16.85 -2.30 -23.03
N LYS A 298 15.94 -2.34 -24.02
CA LYS A 298 16.30 -2.30 -25.44
C LYS A 298 16.47 -0.86 -25.96
N ASP A 299 16.06 0.14 -25.19
CA ASP A 299 16.15 1.54 -25.55
C ASP A 299 17.55 2.08 -25.19
N PRO A 300 18.38 2.47 -26.19
CA PRO A 300 19.76 2.91 -25.92
C PRO A 300 19.81 4.16 -25.05
N TRP A 301 18.81 5.04 -25.12
CA TRP A 301 18.73 6.24 -24.30
C TRP A 301 18.48 5.92 -22.83
N TRP A 302 17.66 4.91 -22.56
CA TRP A 302 17.43 4.45 -21.19
C TRP A 302 18.73 3.91 -20.57
N ILE A 303 19.50 3.12 -21.34
CA ILE A 303 20.81 2.62 -20.90
C ILE A 303 21.77 3.79 -20.66
N ALA A 304 21.86 4.74 -21.60
CA ALA A 304 22.75 5.89 -21.50
C ALA A 304 22.45 6.72 -20.23
N TYR A 305 21.19 7.11 -20.01
CA TYR A 305 20.78 7.88 -18.84
C TYR A 305 20.93 7.12 -17.52
N THR A 306 20.65 5.82 -17.51
CA THR A 306 20.84 4.99 -16.31
C THR A 306 22.33 4.83 -16.00
N SER A 307 23.16 4.66 -17.03
CA SER A 307 24.62 4.51 -16.89
C SER A 307 25.27 5.77 -16.32
N VAL A 308 24.81 6.96 -16.72
CA VAL A 308 25.27 8.23 -16.14
C VAL A 308 25.00 8.27 -14.63
N GLY A 309 23.85 7.74 -14.18
CA GLY A 309 23.51 7.62 -12.77
C GLY A 309 24.37 6.62 -11.98
N LEU A 310 25.09 5.72 -12.65
CA LEU A 310 25.99 4.74 -12.06
C LEU A 310 27.45 5.22 -11.98
N LEU A 311 27.81 6.29 -12.71
CA LEU A 311 29.17 6.81 -12.68
C LEU A 311 29.50 7.46 -11.32
N PRO A 312 30.68 7.19 -10.73
CA PRO A 312 31.11 7.87 -9.52
C PRO A 312 31.23 9.38 -9.76
N ALA A 313 30.91 10.19 -8.74
CA ALA A 313 30.79 11.66 -8.78
C ALA A 313 29.71 12.22 -9.73
N VAL A 314 29.73 11.87 -11.02
CA VAL A 314 28.75 12.34 -12.03
C VAL A 314 27.34 11.87 -11.68
N GLY A 315 27.20 10.63 -11.22
CA GLY A 315 25.92 10.08 -10.80
C GLY A 315 25.26 10.89 -9.69
N GLN A 316 26.05 11.52 -8.79
CA GLN A 316 25.49 12.31 -7.69
C GLN A 316 24.82 13.58 -8.20
N LEU A 317 25.49 14.29 -9.11
CA LEU A 317 24.93 15.46 -9.80
C LEU A 317 23.73 15.07 -10.65
N TRP A 318 23.80 13.91 -11.31
CA TRP A 318 22.69 13.37 -12.09
C TRP A 318 21.44 13.12 -11.24
N TRP A 319 21.57 12.52 -10.07
CA TRP A 319 20.43 12.28 -9.17
C TRP A 319 19.82 13.56 -8.61
N ILE A 320 20.64 14.59 -8.34
CA ILE A 320 20.15 15.92 -7.96
C ILE A 320 19.38 16.54 -9.13
N PHE A 321 19.93 16.46 -10.34
CA PHE A 321 19.25 16.91 -11.56
C PHE A 321 17.91 16.18 -11.75
N LEU A 322 17.89 14.85 -11.62
CA LEU A 322 16.66 14.05 -11.66
C LEU A 322 15.65 14.49 -10.61
N PHE A 323 16.09 14.75 -9.37
CA PHE A 323 15.21 15.25 -8.32
C PHE A 323 14.59 16.60 -8.69
N ILE A 324 15.36 17.51 -9.30
CA ILE A 324 14.87 18.83 -9.72
C ILE A 324 13.80 18.68 -10.81
N ILE A 325 14.07 17.89 -11.86
CA ILE A 325 13.15 17.75 -13.01
C ILE A 325 11.92 16.88 -12.71
N LYS A 326 12.02 15.94 -11.77
CA LYS A 326 10.96 14.98 -11.52
C LYS A 326 9.77 15.67 -10.85
N ASP A 327 8.57 15.19 -11.20
CA ASP A 327 7.33 15.66 -10.60
C ASP A 327 7.24 15.19 -9.16
N LYS A 328 7.30 16.14 -8.23
CA LYS A 328 7.27 15.90 -6.79
C LYS A 328 5.86 15.99 -6.20
N THR A 329 4.84 16.26 -7.04
CA THR A 329 3.44 16.29 -6.61
C THR A 329 2.83 14.90 -6.61
N ASN A 330 3.37 13.98 -7.42
CA ASN A 330 2.86 12.61 -7.55
C ASN A 330 3.57 11.63 -6.61
N GLU A 331 2.78 10.91 -5.81
CA GLU A 331 3.27 9.93 -4.82
C GLU A 331 4.11 8.82 -5.46
N HIS A 332 3.64 8.22 -6.55
CA HIS A 332 4.33 7.10 -7.21
C HIS A 332 5.69 7.52 -7.76
N GLN A 333 5.76 8.71 -8.37
CA GLN A 333 7.00 9.23 -8.93
C GLN A 333 8.04 9.49 -7.83
N LEU A 334 7.62 10.05 -6.71
CA LEU A 334 8.51 10.28 -5.57
C LEU A 334 8.98 8.97 -4.92
N CYS A 335 8.08 7.99 -4.74
CA CYS A 335 8.45 6.64 -4.29
C CYS A 335 9.47 5.97 -5.22
N GLN A 336 9.24 6.02 -6.53
CA GLN A 336 10.17 5.48 -7.52
C GLN A 336 11.53 6.19 -7.49
N PHE A 337 11.56 7.50 -7.22
CA PHE A 337 12.80 8.25 -7.06
C PHE A 337 13.59 7.76 -5.85
N ILE A 338 12.96 7.68 -4.67
CA ILE A 338 13.60 7.23 -3.43
C ILE A 338 14.20 5.83 -3.63
N VAL A 339 13.39 4.91 -4.15
CA VAL A 339 13.80 3.52 -4.39
C VAL A 339 14.89 3.45 -5.45
N GLY A 340 14.78 4.21 -6.54
CA GLY A 340 15.80 4.29 -7.58
C GLY A 340 17.13 4.82 -7.07
N PHE A 341 17.09 5.91 -6.32
CA PHE A 341 18.25 6.55 -5.71
C PHE A 341 18.95 5.60 -4.73
N LYS A 342 18.20 4.96 -3.83
CA LYS A 342 18.74 4.01 -2.86
C LYS A 342 19.30 2.75 -3.50
N SER A 343 18.64 2.24 -4.54
CA SER A 343 19.14 1.11 -5.32
C SER A 343 20.46 1.45 -6.00
N ALA A 344 20.56 2.65 -6.61
CA ALA A 344 21.80 3.11 -7.22
C ALA A 344 22.89 3.37 -6.17
N GLN A 345 22.53 3.88 -5.00
CA GLN A 345 23.44 4.04 -3.86
C GLN A 345 24.00 2.68 -3.41
N PHE A 346 23.17 1.64 -3.32
CA PHE A 346 23.64 0.29 -3.00
C PHE A 346 24.65 -0.24 -4.02
N VAL A 347 24.36 -0.10 -5.31
CA VAL A 347 25.26 -0.59 -6.38
C VAL A 347 26.56 0.21 -6.41
N THR A 348 26.46 1.54 -6.45
CA THR A 348 27.63 2.42 -6.66
C THR A 348 28.44 2.64 -5.38
N LEU A 349 27.77 3.01 -4.28
CA LEU A 349 28.42 3.31 -3.00
C LEU A 349 28.68 2.06 -2.16
N GLY A 350 27.84 1.03 -2.29
CA GLY A 350 28.06 -0.25 -1.63
C GLY A 350 29.01 -1.13 -2.43
N ILE A 351 28.51 -1.77 -3.49
CA ILE A 351 29.25 -2.83 -4.20
C ILE A 351 30.49 -2.27 -4.92
N MET A 352 30.35 -1.26 -5.79
CA MET A 352 31.47 -0.79 -6.61
C MET A 352 32.59 -0.19 -5.76
N HIS A 353 32.26 0.61 -4.74
CA HIS A 353 33.24 1.17 -3.82
C HIS A 353 33.86 0.11 -2.90
N MET A 354 33.12 -0.92 -2.49
CA MET A 354 33.70 -2.05 -1.78
C MET A 354 34.76 -2.74 -2.64
N MET A 355 34.43 -3.05 -3.90
CA MET A 355 35.39 -3.67 -4.83
C MET A 355 36.59 -2.76 -5.10
N PHE A 356 36.37 -1.47 -5.35
CA PHE A 356 37.45 -0.51 -5.58
C PHE A 356 38.36 -0.37 -4.34
N GLY A 357 37.78 -0.28 -3.14
CA GLY A 357 38.54 -0.24 -1.89
C GLY A 357 39.40 -1.48 -1.69
N ILE A 358 38.84 -2.68 -1.94
CA ILE A 358 39.60 -3.94 -1.88
C ILE A 358 40.75 -3.92 -2.90
N CYS A 359 40.50 -3.53 -4.15
CA CYS A 359 41.54 -3.44 -5.17
C CYS A 359 42.67 -2.49 -4.76
N MET A 360 42.34 -1.32 -4.21
CA MET A 360 43.32 -0.35 -3.71
C MET A 360 44.19 -0.95 -2.59
N TYR A 361 43.59 -1.67 -1.65
CA TYR A 361 44.37 -2.39 -0.62
C TYR A 361 45.27 -3.48 -1.20
N VAL A 362 44.75 -4.30 -2.11
CA VAL A 362 45.55 -5.36 -2.76
C VAL A 362 46.73 -4.74 -3.51
N MET A 363 46.52 -3.63 -4.23
CA MET A 363 47.60 -2.92 -4.92
C MET A 363 48.66 -2.39 -3.93
N CYS A 364 48.26 -1.83 -2.79
CA CYS A 364 49.22 -1.45 -1.74
C CYS A 364 50.04 -2.64 -1.22
N VAL A 365 49.36 -3.76 -0.92
CA VAL A 365 50.01 -4.96 -0.37
C VAL A 365 51.00 -5.54 -1.37
N VAL A 366 50.64 -5.61 -2.66
CA VAL A 366 51.51 -6.12 -3.73
C VAL A 366 52.73 -5.21 -3.95
N GLN A 367 52.58 -3.89 -3.81
CA GLN A 367 53.70 -2.96 -3.90
C GLN A 367 54.67 -3.02 -2.69
N GLY A 368 54.36 -3.82 -1.67
CA GLY A 368 55.31 -4.18 -0.61
C GLY A 368 55.68 -3.06 0.36
N SER A 369 55.01 -1.91 0.31
CA SER A 369 55.25 -0.82 1.27
C SER A 369 53.95 -0.33 1.88
N MET A 370 53.87 -0.39 3.21
CA MET A 370 52.81 0.25 3.99
C MET A 370 52.79 1.78 3.74
N LEU A 371 53.95 2.34 3.42
CA LEU A 371 54.15 3.75 3.09
C LEU A 371 53.38 4.16 1.82
N ALA A 372 53.36 3.35 0.76
CA ALA A 372 52.57 3.64 -0.45
C ALA A 372 51.06 3.75 -0.15
N CYS A 373 50.59 3.02 0.87
CA CYS A 373 49.21 3.10 1.30
C CYS A 373 48.91 4.37 2.14
N GLN A 374 49.90 4.86 2.87
CA GLN A 374 49.84 6.12 3.61
C GLN A 374 49.88 7.35 2.69
N ASP A 375 50.67 7.29 1.61
CA ASP A 375 50.84 8.39 0.64
C ASP A 375 49.68 8.54 -0.37
N GLY A 376 48.51 7.99 -0.04
CA GLY A 376 47.28 8.14 -0.84
C GLY A 376 47.01 7.01 -1.84
N GLY A 377 47.81 5.93 -1.84
CA GLY A 377 47.52 4.72 -2.62
C GLY A 377 46.36 3.89 -2.04
N GLY A 378 46.01 4.08 -0.77
CA GLY A 378 44.89 3.42 -0.12
C GLY A 378 43.53 4.11 -0.37
N PRO A 379 42.40 3.45 -0.04
CA PRO A 379 41.10 4.09 -0.10
C PRO A 379 41.02 5.23 0.91
N SER A 380 40.71 6.42 0.44
CA SER A 380 40.57 7.62 1.28
C SER A 380 39.27 8.36 0.94
N LEU A 381 38.66 8.97 1.95
CA LEU A 381 37.51 9.86 1.74
C LEU A 381 38.00 11.31 1.68
N SER A 382 37.91 11.92 0.50
CA SER A 382 38.17 13.35 0.32
C SER A 382 37.02 14.20 0.85
N GLU A 383 37.31 15.43 1.28
CA GLU A 383 36.31 16.40 1.78
C GLU A 383 35.19 16.69 0.75
N ARG A 384 35.56 16.76 -0.53
CA ARG A 384 34.60 16.94 -1.63
C ARG A 384 33.63 15.76 -1.70
N THR A 385 34.15 14.52 -1.65
CA THR A 385 33.30 13.32 -1.66
C THR A 385 32.44 13.19 -0.40
N ALA A 386 32.94 13.64 0.75
CA ALA A 386 32.17 13.70 1.99
C ALA A 386 31.01 14.72 1.88
N SER A 387 31.25 15.88 1.29
CA SER A 387 30.23 16.91 1.07
C SER A 387 29.10 16.39 0.17
N PHE A 388 29.46 15.71 -0.94
CA PHE A 388 28.46 15.07 -1.79
C PHE A 388 27.71 13.95 -1.08
N PHE A 389 28.39 13.18 -0.22
CA PHE A 389 27.74 12.15 0.58
C PHE A 389 26.67 12.74 1.52
N VAL A 390 26.97 13.83 2.22
CA VAL A 390 25.99 14.54 3.05
C VAL A 390 24.82 15.04 2.20
N LEU A 391 25.10 15.61 1.02
CA LEU A 391 24.06 16.08 0.10
C LEU A 391 23.14 14.94 -0.38
N GLN A 392 23.68 13.75 -0.61
CA GLN A 392 22.89 12.55 -0.94
C GLN A 392 21.93 12.16 0.19
N ILE A 393 22.39 12.20 1.44
CA ILE A 393 21.53 11.92 2.61
C ILE A 393 20.41 12.95 2.68
N VAL A 394 20.75 14.24 2.60
CA VAL A 394 19.76 15.33 2.64
C VAL A 394 18.73 15.20 1.53
N LEU A 395 19.14 14.82 0.32
CA LEU A 395 18.24 14.64 -0.82
C LEU A 395 17.19 13.55 -0.59
N VAL A 396 17.60 12.42 -0.01
CA VAL A 396 16.70 11.30 0.32
C VAL A 396 15.70 11.72 1.39
N TRP A 397 16.18 12.38 2.43
CA TRP A 397 15.33 12.85 3.53
C TRP A 397 14.34 13.92 3.05
N ALA A 398 14.79 14.85 2.18
CA ALA A 398 13.91 15.81 1.53
C ALA A 398 12.82 15.12 0.69
N ALA A 399 13.15 14.01 0.02
CA ALA A 399 12.16 13.22 -0.71
C ALA A 399 11.16 12.52 0.23
N PHE A 400 11.62 11.96 1.36
CA PHE A 400 10.75 11.35 2.36
C PHE A 400 9.82 12.37 3.03
N PHE A 401 10.35 13.53 3.45
CA PHE A 401 9.55 14.60 4.06
C PHE A 401 8.50 15.18 3.11
N ARG A 402 8.74 15.10 1.79
CA ARG A 402 7.77 15.54 0.79
C ARG A 402 6.66 14.52 0.53
N LEU A 403 6.83 13.26 0.93
CA LEU A 403 5.88 12.18 0.63
C LEU A 403 4.46 12.40 1.20
N PRO A 404 4.28 12.90 2.45
CA PRO A 404 2.96 13.20 2.99
C PRO A 404 2.20 14.32 2.26
N TYR A 405 2.91 15.18 1.54
CA TYR A 405 2.38 16.30 0.78
C TYR A 405 2.02 15.95 -0.67
N THR A 406 2.16 14.67 -1.05
CA THR A 406 1.86 14.23 -2.43
C THR A 406 0.38 13.97 -2.65
N LYS A 407 -0.07 14.22 -3.88
CA LYS A 407 -1.43 13.97 -4.35
C LYS A 407 -1.53 12.59 -5.00
N ARG A 408 -2.59 11.84 -4.70
CA ARG A 408 -2.97 10.64 -5.47
C ARG A 408 -3.80 11.07 -6.68
N PRO A 409 -3.55 10.51 -7.88
CA PRO A 409 -4.41 10.74 -9.02
C PRO A 409 -5.82 10.20 -8.72
N LEU A 410 -6.84 11.06 -8.81
CA LEU A 410 -8.23 10.76 -8.49
C LEU A 410 -8.71 9.53 -9.27
N GLU A 411 -9.16 8.49 -8.59
CA GLU A 411 -9.64 7.27 -9.23
C GLU A 411 -11.00 7.55 -9.89
N THR A 412 -11.07 7.48 -11.21
CA THR A 412 -12.32 7.66 -11.97
C THR A 412 -13.20 6.41 -11.97
N THR A 413 -12.93 5.44 -11.09
CA THR A 413 -13.77 4.25 -10.96
C THR A 413 -15.10 4.64 -10.34
N LEU A 414 -16.15 4.44 -11.13
CA LEU A 414 -17.57 4.69 -10.89
C LEU A 414 -18.13 4.00 -9.62
N TYR A 415 -17.34 3.16 -8.95
CA TYR A 415 -17.68 2.44 -7.72
C TYR A 415 -16.74 2.77 -6.55
N ARG A 416 -16.33 4.04 -6.41
CA ARG A 416 -15.76 4.48 -5.12
C ARG A 416 -16.89 4.45 -4.09
N THR A 417 -16.99 3.36 -3.37
CA THR A 417 -17.97 3.21 -2.28
C THR A 417 -17.74 4.35 -1.29
N LYS A 418 -18.79 5.09 -0.91
CA LYS A 418 -18.77 6.18 0.09
C LYS A 418 -17.99 5.81 1.38
N LEU A 419 -17.88 4.51 1.67
CA LEU A 419 -17.11 3.93 2.76
C LEU A 419 -15.59 4.19 2.70
N MET A 420 -15.00 4.25 1.50
CA MET A 420 -13.56 4.57 1.34
C MET A 420 -13.29 6.07 1.51
N ASP A 421 -14.19 6.95 1.05
CA ASP A 421 -14.05 8.40 1.28
C ASP A 421 -14.18 8.75 2.77
N LEU A 422 -15.01 8.03 3.52
CA LEU A 422 -15.09 8.16 4.98
C LEU A 422 -13.82 7.66 5.70
N ARG A 423 -12.97 6.86 5.06
CA ARG A 423 -11.66 6.45 5.60
C ARG A 423 -10.59 7.54 5.38
N ASP A 424 -10.76 8.41 4.40
CA ASP A 424 -9.88 9.55 4.14
C ASP A 424 -10.10 10.75 5.12
N CYS A 425 -10.99 10.64 6.11
CA CYS A 425 -11.36 11.71 7.07
C CYS A 425 -10.28 12.12 8.11
N GLY A 426 -9.00 11.86 7.84
CA GLY A 426 -7.88 12.40 8.61
C GLY A 426 -7.06 13.37 7.75
N VAL A 427 -7.70 14.42 7.20
CA VAL A 427 -6.95 15.51 6.57
C VAL A 427 -6.35 16.32 7.71
N PHE A 428 -5.06 16.12 7.97
CA PHE A 428 -4.33 16.93 8.92
C PHE A 428 -3.82 18.17 8.18
N HIS A 429 -3.90 19.32 8.83
CA HIS A 429 -3.21 20.51 8.35
C HIS A 429 -1.92 20.69 9.16
N ASP A 430 -0.81 20.95 8.48
CA ASP A 430 0.40 21.37 9.17
C ASP A 430 0.26 22.78 9.74
N ALA A 431 1.27 23.24 10.49
CA ALA A 431 1.31 24.59 11.06
C ALA A 431 1.21 25.72 10.00
N PHE A 432 1.41 25.40 8.72
CA PHE A 432 1.33 26.31 7.59
C PHE A 432 0.02 26.15 6.79
N GLY A 433 -0.91 25.32 7.26
CA GLY A 433 -2.21 25.08 6.61
C GLY A 433 -2.16 24.09 5.43
N ASN A 434 -1.00 23.49 5.12
CA ASN A 434 -0.91 22.51 4.04
C ASN A 434 -1.57 21.19 4.45
N GLU A 435 -2.29 20.57 3.53
CA GLU A 435 -2.88 19.24 3.73
C GLU A 435 -1.79 18.17 3.79
N VAL A 436 -1.77 17.43 4.89
CA VAL A 436 -0.85 16.34 5.17
C VAL A 436 -1.64 15.03 5.19
N HIS A 437 -1.21 14.09 4.36
CA HIS A 437 -1.78 12.75 4.32
C HIS A 437 -0.76 11.72 4.84
N LEU A 438 -0.90 11.33 6.11
CA LEU A 438 -0.02 10.34 6.77
C LEU A 438 -0.09 8.95 6.11
N ASN A 439 -1.21 8.64 5.45
CA ASN A 439 -1.46 7.39 4.73
C ASN A 439 -0.74 7.28 3.37
N ARG A 440 0.13 8.24 3.01
CA ARG A 440 0.92 8.23 1.76
C ARG A 440 2.22 7.46 1.95
N GLY A 441 2.70 6.81 0.89
CA GLY A 441 3.97 6.08 0.85
C GLY A 441 3.91 4.60 1.25
N GLY A 442 2.79 4.13 1.81
CA GLY A 442 2.60 2.71 2.14
C GLY A 442 3.72 2.15 3.03
N TYR A 443 4.29 1.00 2.65
CA TYR A 443 5.42 0.44 3.41
C TYR A 443 6.70 1.26 3.32
N LEU A 444 6.85 2.13 2.32
CA LEU A 444 8.07 2.93 2.13
C LEU A 444 8.28 3.91 3.29
N VAL A 445 7.21 4.36 3.96
CA VAL A 445 7.32 5.20 5.18
C VAL A 445 8.00 4.43 6.31
N LYS A 446 7.77 3.13 6.46
CA LYS A 446 8.48 2.31 7.46
C LYS A 446 9.97 2.22 7.13
N PHE A 447 10.31 2.20 5.84
CA PHE A 447 11.71 2.24 5.39
C PHE A 447 12.38 3.61 5.64
N CYS A 448 11.63 4.70 5.78
CA CYS A 448 12.17 5.96 6.28
C CYS A 448 12.70 5.82 7.72
N GLY A 449 12.00 5.05 8.56
CA GLY A 449 12.46 4.70 9.91
C GLY A 449 13.75 3.86 9.88
N TYR A 450 13.79 2.81 9.05
CA TYR A 450 14.99 2.00 8.83
C TYR A 450 16.18 2.85 8.35
N GLU A 451 15.93 3.77 7.42
CA GLU A 451 16.93 4.69 6.89
C GLU A 451 17.47 5.63 7.99
N THR A 452 16.59 6.11 8.86
CA THR A 452 16.98 6.93 10.02
C THR A 452 17.87 6.15 10.99
N VAL A 453 17.50 4.90 11.32
CA VAL A 453 18.32 4.03 12.18
C VAL A 453 19.68 3.78 11.55
N SER A 454 19.71 3.46 10.24
CA SER A 454 20.94 3.25 9.48
C SER A 454 21.84 4.49 9.53
N PHE A 455 21.27 5.69 9.37
CA PHE A 455 21.99 6.95 9.50
C PHE A 455 22.56 7.15 10.92
N ILE A 456 21.78 6.90 11.98
CA ILE A 456 22.24 7.03 13.37
C ILE A 456 23.42 6.09 13.64
N VAL A 457 23.35 4.84 13.21
CA VAL A 457 24.45 3.86 13.35
C VAL A 457 25.71 4.36 12.66
N ILE A 458 25.59 4.88 11.43
CA ILE A 458 26.72 5.40 10.65
C ILE A 458 27.33 6.66 11.28
N MET A 459 26.49 7.54 11.82
CA MET A 459 26.97 8.72 12.54
C MET A 459 27.66 8.35 13.85
N ALA A 460 27.18 7.33 14.57
CA ALA A 460 27.84 6.82 15.77
C ALA A 460 29.22 6.22 15.45
N LEU A 461 29.34 5.43 14.38
CA LEU A 461 30.61 4.89 13.90
C LEU A 461 31.57 6.02 13.47
N ALA A 462 31.08 7.02 12.74
CA ALA A 462 31.88 8.18 12.36
C ALA A 462 32.37 8.97 13.58
N GLY A 463 31.51 9.15 14.59
CA GLY A 463 31.86 9.77 15.87
C GLY A 463 32.92 8.99 16.63
N LEU A 464 32.82 7.66 16.66
CA LEU A 464 33.81 6.78 17.28
C LEU A 464 35.19 6.89 16.61
N VAL A 465 35.23 6.93 15.27
CA VAL A 465 36.49 7.13 14.52
C VAL A 465 37.11 8.50 14.79
N LEU A 466 36.30 9.54 15.01
CA LEU A 466 36.81 10.86 15.40
C LEU A 466 37.32 10.90 16.85
N TRP A 467 36.74 10.09 17.73
CA TRP A 467 37.10 10.03 19.14
C TRP A 467 38.41 9.26 19.39
N LEU A 468 38.64 8.19 18.63
CA LEU A 468 39.84 7.35 18.77
C LEU A 468 41.07 8.02 18.14
N PRO A 469 42.27 7.83 18.71
CA PRO A 469 43.51 8.47 18.26
C PRO A 469 44.12 7.76 17.03
N PHE A 470 43.37 7.73 15.93
CA PHE A 470 43.84 7.18 14.66
C PHE A 470 44.67 8.21 13.88
N GLU A 471 45.67 7.70 13.15
CA GLU A 471 46.44 8.51 12.21
C GLU A 471 45.52 9.11 11.12
N PRO A 472 45.85 10.28 10.54
CA PRO A 472 45.00 10.93 9.54
C PRO A 472 44.61 10.03 8.36
N TRP A 473 45.57 9.25 7.83
CA TRP A 473 45.32 8.34 6.71
C TRP A 473 44.38 7.18 7.10
N GLN A 474 44.52 6.65 8.32
CA GLN A 474 43.64 5.61 8.86
C GLN A 474 42.21 6.13 9.00
N ARG A 475 42.04 7.36 9.50
CA ARG A 475 40.72 8.01 9.62
C ARG A 475 40.05 8.16 8.27
N GLN A 476 40.78 8.61 7.25
CA GLN A 476 40.26 8.75 5.89
C GLN A 476 39.82 7.40 5.30
N ALA A 477 40.58 6.35 5.54
CA ALA A 477 40.23 4.99 5.12
C ALA A 477 39.01 4.44 5.88
N LEU A 478 38.92 4.66 7.19
CA LEU A 478 37.77 4.28 7.99
C LEU A 478 36.51 5.02 7.55
N PHE A 479 36.59 6.33 7.25
CA PHE A 479 35.45 7.07 6.70
C PHE A 479 35.04 6.59 5.31
N TYR A 480 36.00 6.17 4.48
CA TYR A 480 35.70 5.52 3.21
C TYR A 480 34.83 4.27 3.44
N TRP A 481 35.24 3.39 4.36
CA TRP A 481 34.50 2.17 4.68
C TRP A 481 33.15 2.41 5.35
N ILE A 482 33.05 3.38 6.25
CA ILE A 482 31.78 3.78 6.87
C ILE A 482 30.79 4.24 5.79
N ARG A 483 31.26 5.09 4.85
CA ARG A 483 30.44 5.52 3.70
C ARG A 483 30.01 4.32 2.84
N THR A 484 30.91 3.39 2.57
CA THR A 484 30.62 2.16 1.80
C THR A 484 29.60 1.28 2.52
N ALA A 485 29.73 1.10 3.83
CA ALA A 485 28.79 0.33 4.66
C ALA A 485 27.39 0.94 4.64
N TYR A 486 27.26 2.26 4.67
CA TYR A 486 25.96 2.92 4.50
C TYR A 486 25.36 2.69 3.11
N GLY A 487 26.19 2.64 2.07
CA GLY A 487 25.79 2.17 0.74
C GLY A 487 25.21 0.76 0.79
N LEU A 488 25.88 -0.17 1.45
CA LEU A 488 25.41 -1.56 1.63
C LEU A 488 24.10 -1.65 2.43
N PHE A 489 23.90 -0.79 3.44
CA PHE A 489 22.63 -0.72 4.17
C PHE A 489 21.44 -0.30 3.31
N SER A 490 21.66 0.22 2.10
CA SER A 490 20.58 0.50 1.13
C SER A 490 20.06 -0.76 0.41
N PHE A 491 20.64 -1.95 0.66
CA PHE A 491 20.23 -3.23 0.06
C PHE A 491 18.71 -3.51 0.12
N PRO A 492 18.01 -3.31 1.26
CA PRO A 492 16.59 -3.63 1.35
C PRO A 492 15.70 -2.86 0.36
N PHE A 493 16.17 -1.70 -0.14
CA PHE A 493 15.44 -0.94 -1.15
C PHE A 493 15.40 -1.63 -2.52
N LEU A 494 16.32 -2.57 -2.81
CA LEU A 494 16.28 -3.35 -4.05
C LEU A 494 15.03 -4.22 -4.17
N ILE A 495 14.45 -4.67 -3.05
CA ILE A 495 13.23 -5.48 -3.04
C ILE A 495 12.08 -4.70 -3.71
N PHE A 496 12.04 -3.38 -3.54
CA PHE A 496 11.04 -2.51 -4.16
C PHE A 496 11.27 -2.27 -5.66
N LYS A 497 12.43 -2.62 -6.22
CA LYS A 497 12.65 -2.59 -7.67
C LYS A 497 12.07 -3.80 -8.37
N ILE A 498 11.76 -4.88 -7.65
CA ILE A 498 11.10 -6.05 -8.21
C ILE A 498 9.64 -5.68 -8.51
N PRO A 499 9.17 -5.72 -9.78
CA PRO A 499 7.88 -5.15 -10.17
C PRO A 499 6.68 -5.70 -9.40
N VAL A 500 6.71 -7.00 -9.07
CA VAL A 500 5.66 -7.68 -8.30
C VAL A 500 5.58 -7.12 -6.88
N LEU A 501 6.71 -7.03 -6.20
CA LEU A 501 6.82 -6.50 -4.84
C LEU A 501 6.53 -5.00 -4.80
N ALA A 502 6.94 -4.24 -5.82
CA ALA A 502 6.64 -2.82 -5.94
C ALA A 502 5.13 -2.54 -5.89
N LYS A 503 4.34 -3.33 -6.63
CA LYS A 503 2.87 -3.19 -6.68
C LYS A 503 2.22 -3.48 -5.33
N VAL A 504 2.71 -4.51 -4.62
CA VAL A 504 2.18 -4.91 -3.31
C VAL A 504 2.60 -3.94 -2.21
N LEU A 505 3.88 -3.57 -2.14
CA LEU A 505 4.43 -2.82 -1.01
C LEU A 505 4.19 -1.32 -1.09
N MET A 506 4.20 -0.73 -2.29
CA MET A 506 4.03 0.72 -2.41
C MET A 506 2.56 1.14 -2.29
N HIS A 507 1.60 0.26 -2.60
CA HIS A 507 0.16 0.59 -2.68
C HIS A 507 -0.16 1.83 -3.53
N THR A 508 0.77 2.26 -4.39
CA THR A 508 0.59 3.38 -5.31
C THR A 508 0.24 2.88 -6.69
N ARG A 509 -0.66 3.59 -7.38
CA ARG A 509 -0.92 3.33 -8.80
C ARG A 509 0.33 3.64 -9.63
N GLN A 510 0.65 2.75 -10.57
CA GLN A 510 1.76 2.98 -11.49
C GLN A 510 1.46 4.18 -12.41
N MET A 511 2.41 5.09 -12.44
CA MET A 511 2.41 6.32 -13.24
C MET A 511 3.72 6.37 -14.03
N GLY A 512 3.71 7.03 -15.18
CA GLY A 512 4.89 7.29 -16.00
C GLY A 512 4.81 8.66 -16.65
N TYR A 513 5.76 8.97 -17.53
CA TYR A 513 5.76 10.23 -18.29
C TYR A 513 5.43 9.98 -19.76
N ASN A 514 4.61 10.87 -20.32
CA ASN A 514 4.42 10.99 -21.76
C ASN A 514 5.59 11.77 -22.39
N GLU A 515 5.63 11.87 -23.72
CA GLU A 515 6.66 12.59 -24.46
C GLU A 515 6.73 14.09 -24.10
N GLN A 516 5.62 14.64 -23.62
CA GLN A 516 5.51 16.03 -23.16
C GLN A 516 6.07 16.25 -21.74
N GLY A 517 6.42 15.18 -21.02
CA GLY A 517 6.91 15.23 -19.64
C GLY A 517 5.82 15.40 -18.58
N ASP A 518 4.56 15.16 -18.96
CA ASP A 518 3.42 15.17 -18.05
C ASP A 518 3.27 13.78 -17.40
N THR A 519 2.97 13.77 -16.10
CA THR A 519 2.77 12.53 -15.33
C THR A 519 1.41 11.93 -15.68
N VAL A 520 1.41 10.80 -16.39
CA VAL A 520 0.21 10.09 -16.83
C VAL A 520 0.12 8.68 -16.25
N ARG A 521 -1.08 8.09 -16.31
CA ARG A 521 -1.27 6.71 -15.87
C ARG A 521 -0.51 5.76 -16.79
N PHE A 522 0.07 4.71 -16.20
CA PHE A 522 0.71 3.66 -16.99
C PHE A 522 -0.35 2.97 -17.86
N ILE A 523 -0.13 2.94 -19.17
CA ILE A 523 -1.02 2.30 -20.14
C ILE A 523 -0.32 1.03 -20.61
N VAL A 524 -0.81 -0.12 -20.15
CA VAL A 524 -0.41 -1.40 -20.74
C VAL A 524 -1.09 -1.48 -22.10
N LYS A 525 -0.37 -1.20 -23.19
CA LYS A 525 -0.89 -1.39 -24.55
C LYS A 525 -1.12 -2.88 -24.74
N ARG A 526 -2.37 -3.32 -24.58
CA ARG A 526 -2.78 -4.69 -24.92
C ARG A 526 -2.60 -4.78 -26.44
N ARG A 527 -1.61 -5.56 -26.87
CA ARG A 527 -1.44 -5.85 -28.30
C ARG A 527 -2.73 -6.54 -28.73
N VAL A 528 -3.47 -5.91 -29.62
CA VAL A 528 -4.58 -6.56 -30.32
C VAL A 528 -3.87 -7.37 -31.39
N ASP A 529 -3.64 -8.65 -31.07
CA ASP A 529 -3.09 -9.62 -32.01
C ASP A 529 -4.18 -10.06 -32.98
#